data_AF-A0A4Q0XX33-F1
#
_entry.id   AF-A0A4Q0XX33-F1
#
_cell.length_a   1.000
_cell.length_b   1.000
_cell.length_c   1.000
_cell.angle_alpha   90.00
_cell.angle_beta   90.00
_cell.angle_gamma   90.00
#
_symmetry.space_group_name_H-M   'P 1'
#
loop_
_entity.id
_entity.type
_entity.pdbx_description
1 polymer ?
#
loop_
_entity_poly.entity_id
_entity_poly.type
_entity_poly.pdbx_seq_one_letter_code
_entity_poly.pdbx_strand_id
1 'polypeptide(L)'
;MHTISDLLPKNGGAAIQMEDEIAGICAALGAAMSGKRSLTATSGPGISLKAENIGLGYIAEVPLVIIDVMRGGPSTGLPTRVQQGDINQVKAPTHGDFKSITVCASTLEECYTETVRAFNLADRFMQPVFVLLDETIGHMSGKATLPDLEGVKNSIVPRRVFEGDAKD
;
A
#
# COMPACT_ATOMS: atom_id res chain seq x y z
N MET A 1 -9.70 6.16 0.92
CA MET A 1 -10.47 5.25 0.02
C MET A 1 -11.62 5.94 -0.71
N HIS A 2 -12.35 6.89 -0.11
CA HIS A 2 -13.43 7.62 -0.82
C HIS A 2 -13.01 8.18 -2.20
N THR A 3 -11.87 8.87 -2.29
CA THR A 3 -11.40 9.42 -3.57
C THR A 3 -11.05 8.34 -4.61
N ILE A 4 -10.52 7.18 -4.17
CA ILE A 4 -10.14 6.11 -5.08
C ILE A 4 -11.36 5.38 -5.65
N SER A 5 -12.46 5.29 -4.90
CA SER A 5 -13.70 4.67 -5.40
C SER A 5 -14.32 5.44 -6.58
N ASP A 6 -14.08 6.74 -6.66
CA ASP A 6 -14.61 7.57 -7.74
C ASP A 6 -13.64 7.72 -8.91
N LEU A 7 -12.35 7.94 -8.63
CA LEU A 7 -11.37 8.29 -9.65
C LEU A 7 -10.74 7.07 -10.33
N LEU A 8 -10.55 5.96 -9.62
CA LEU A 8 -9.88 4.79 -10.20
C LEU A 8 -10.74 4.11 -11.29
N PRO A 9 -12.07 3.91 -11.12
CA PRO A 9 -12.92 3.38 -12.18
C PRO A 9 -12.96 4.27 -13.43
N LYS A 10 -12.92 5.60 -13.27
CA LYS A 10 -12.86 6.55 -14.40
C LYS A 10 -11.58 6.40 -15.23
N ASN A 11 -10.54 5.79 -14.66
CA ASN A 11 -9.26 5.51 -15.32
C ASN A 11 -9.10 4.02 -15.66
N GLY A 12 -10.19 3.26 -15.75
CA GLY A 12 -10.18 1.84 -16.14
C GLY A 12 -9.69 0.86 -15.08
N GLY A 13 -9.53 1.31 -13.83
CA GLY A 13 -9.28 0.44 -12.68
C GLY A 13 -10.58 -0.02 -12.00
N ALA A 14 -10.43 -0.67 -10.85
CA ALA A 14 -11.57 -1.09 -10.02
C ALA A 14 -11.31 -0.71 -8.57
N ALA A 15 -12.37 -0.32 -7.86
CA ALA A 15 -12.35 -0.07 -6.43
C ALA A 15 -13.51 -0.83 -5.80
N ILE A 16 -13.22 -1.64 -4.79
CA ILE A 16 -14.19 -2.53 -4.17
C ILE A 16 -14.09 -2.34 -2.66
N GLN A 17 -15.22 -2.08 -2.01
CA GLN A 17 -15.33 -2.12 -0.56
C GLN A 17 -15.63 -3.56 -0.16
N MET A 18 -14.70 -4.17 0.57
CA MET A 18 -14.88 -5.50 1.11
C MET A 18 -15.58 -5.45 2.47
N GLU A 19 -16.07 -6.60 2.92
CA GLU A 19 -16.79 -6.80 4.17
C GLU A 19 -15.93 -6.55 5.41
N ASP A 20 -14.63 -6.83 5.32
CA ASP A 20 -13.65 -6.62 6.37
C ASP A 20 -12.22 -6.44 5.80
N GLU A 21 -11.25 -6.22 6.68
CA GLU A 21 -9.85 -6.05 6.28
C GLU A 21 -9.20 -7.33 5.75
N ILE A 22 -9.65 -8.52 6.14
CA ILE A 22 -9.12 -9.80 5.67
C ILE A 22 -9.52 -9.99 4.20
N ALA A 23 -10.80 -9.89 3.89
CA ALA A 23 -11.32 -9.93 2.53
C ALA A 23 -10.72 -8.80 1.67
N GLY A 24 -10.54 -7.62 2.26
CA GLY A 24 -9.84 -6.48 1.66
C GLY A 24 -8.45 -6.82 1.12
N ILE A 25 -7.60 -7.46 1.93
CA ILE A 25 -6.25 -7.81 1.49
C ILE A 25 -6.24 -9.02 0.56
N CYS A 26 -7.12 -10.01 0.77
CA CYS A 26 -7.27 -11.15 -0.14
C CYS A 26 -7.60 -10.69 -1.56
N ALA A 27 -8.56 -9.78 -1.71
CA ALA A 27 -8.94 -9.22 -3.01
C ALA A 27 -7.77 -8.43 -3.64
N ALA A 28 -7.06 -7.63 -2.84
CA ALA A 28 -5.92 -6.85 -3.34
C ALA A 28 -4.75 -7.75 -3.78
N LEU A 29 -4.44 -8.82 -3.03
CA LEU A 29 -3.43 -9.82 -3.40
C LEU A 29 -3.83 -10.58 -4.67
N GLY A 30 -5.09 -11.03 -4.77
CA GLY A 30 -5.58 -11.68 -5.99
C GLY A 30 -5.47 -10.79 -7.23
N ALA A 31 -5.82 -9.51 -7.09
CA ALA A 31 -5.61 -8.52 -8.15
C ALA A 31 -4.11 -8.35 -8.49
N ALA A 32 -3.23 -8.31 -7.48
CA ALA A 32 -1.79 -8.26 -7.70
C ALA A 32 -1.28 -9.49 -8.47
N MET A 33 -1.66 -10.69 -8.06
CA MET A 33 -1.27 -11.95 -8.71
C MET A 33 -1.74 -12.02 -10.18
N SER A 34 -2.84 -11.36 -10.54
CA SER A 34 -3.31 -11.27 -11.93
C SER A 34 -2.46 -10.36 -12.85
N GLY A 35 -1.38 -9.78 -12.34
CA GLY A 35 -0.49 -8.88 -13.07
C GLY A 35 -0.88 -7.40 -13.00
N LYS A 36 -1.94 -7.04 -12.26
CA LYS A 36 -2.34 -5.65 -12.04
C LYS A 36 -1.59 -5.07 -10.83
N ARG A 37 -1.27 -3.79 -10.87
CA ARG A 37 -0.90 -3.05 -9.66
C ARG A 37 -2.14 -2.87 -8.80
N SER A 38 -2.06 -3.23 -7.53
CA SER A 38 -3.16 -3.09 -6.57
C SER A 38 -2.64 -2.51 -5.26
N LEU A 39 -3.57 -1.94 -4.49
CA LEU A 39 -3.29 -1.45 -3.15
C LEU A 39 -4.45 -1.78 -2.20
N THR A 40 -4.18 -1.75 -0.90
CA THR A 40 -5.18 -1.63 0.15
C THR A 40 -4.80 -0.46 1.06
N ALA A 41 -5.77 0.20 1.68
CA ALA A 41 -5.52 1.24 2.68
C ALA A 41 -6.27 0.93 3.98
N THR A 42 -5.62 1.18 5.12
CA THR A 42 -6.18 0.90 6.46
C THR A 42 -5.45 1.71 7.54
N SER A 43 -5.60 1.33 8.81
CA SER A 43 -4.88 1.85 9.99
C SER A 43 -4.46 0.67 10.89
N GLY A 44 -3.71 0.91 11.97
CA GLY A 44 -3.15 -0.12 12.87
C GLY A 44 -4.04 -1.34 13.22
N PRO A 45 -5.33 -1.18 13.58
CA PRO A 45 -6.22 -2.33 13.81
C PRO A 45 -6.40 -3.21 12.57
N GLY A 46 -6.54 -2.61 11.39
CA GLY A 46 -6.69 -3.35 10.15
C GLY A 46 -5.38 -3.97 9.68
N ILE A 47 -4.22 -3.39 9.99
CA ILE A 47 -2.93 -4.07 9.78
C ILE A 47 -2.86 -5.35 10.61
N SER A 48 -3.34 -5.32 11.86
CA SER A 48 -3.41 -6.53 12.70
C SER A 48 -4.25 -7.63 12.06
N LEU A 49 -5.40 -7.29 11.47
CA LEU A 49 -6.28 -8.26 10.79
C LEU A 49 -5.66 -8.79 9.49
N LYS A 50 -4.86 -7.98 8.80
CA LYS A 50 -4.21 -8.36 7.53
C LYS A 50 -2.95 -9.20 7.72
N ALA A 51 -2.43 -9.36 8.93
CA ALA A 51 -1.11 -9.92 9.22
C ALA A 51 -0.82 -11.26 8.51
N GLU A 52 -1.74 -12.22 8.54
CA GLU A 52 -1.56 -13.52 7.88
C GLU A 52 -1.38 -13.37 6.36
N ASN A 53 -2.27 -12.60 5.72
CA ASN A 53 -2.24 -12.38 4.28
C ASN A 53 -1.06 -11.49 3.84
N ILE A 54 -0.57 -10.60 4.71
CA ILE A 54 0.70 -9.91 4.47
C ILE A 54 1.84 -10.93 4.38
N GLY A 55 1.86 -11.92 5.27
CA GLY A 55 2.77 -13.07 5.21
C GLY A 55 2.66 -13.84 3.90
N LEU A 56 1.42 -14.11 3.44
CA LEU A 56 1.18 -14.69 2.11
C LEU A 56 1.80 -13.85 0.99
N GLY A 57 1.66 -12.53 1.05
CA GLY A 57 2.27 -11.61 0.09
C GLY A 57 3.80 -11.72 0.04
N TYR A 58 4.46 -11.88 1.19
CA TYR A 58 5.91 -12.09 1.23
C TYR A 58 6.33 -13.44 0.66
N ILE A 59 5.73 -14.54 1.11
CA ILE A 59 6.14 -15.89 0.69
C ILE A 59 5.81 -16.20 -0.77
N ALA A 60 4.73 -15.61 -1.30
CA ALA A 60 4.33 -15.77 -2.69
C ALA A 60 4.94 -14.71 -3.62
N GLU A 61 5.85 -13.86 -3.12
CA GLU A 61 6.52 -12.79 -3.87
C GLU A 61 5.53 -11.87 -4.61
N VAL A 62 4.45 -11.45 -3.92
CA VAL A 62 3.37 -10.66 -4.52
C VAL A 62 3.59 -9.17 -4.28
N PRO A 63 3.81 -8.37 -5.35
CA PRO A 63 3.92 -6.92 -5.24
C PRO A 63 2.58 -6.25 -4.94
N LEU A 64 2.44 -5.76 -3.70
CA LEU A 64 1.25 -5.08 -3.19
C LEU A 64 1.65 -3.81 -2.43
N VAL A 65 0.93 -2.71 -2.63
CA VAL A 65 1.09 -1.51 -1.80
C VAL A 65 0.06 -1.52 -0.65
N ILE A 66 0.53 -1.32 0.58
CA ILE A 66 -0.32 -1.27 1.77
C ILE A 66 -0.16 0.12 2.40
N ILE A 67 -1.22 0.92 2.34
CA ILE A 67 -1.23 2.23 2.97
C ILE A 67 -1.73 2.08 4.41
N ASP A 68 -0.91 2.50 5.36
CA ASP A 68 -1.26 2.54 6.78
C ASP A 68 -1.29 3.99 7.26
N VAL A 69 -2.51 4.50 7.48
CA VAL A 69 -2.74 5.82 8.05
C VAL A 69 -2.77 5.66 9.57
N MET A 70 -1.63 5.89 10.20
CA MET A 70 -1.43 5.70 11.64
C MET A 70 -2.33 6.64 12.44
N ARG A 71 -3.00 6.09 13.45
CA ARG A 71 -3.84 6.84 14.39
C ARG A 71 -3.55 6.39 15.83
N GLY A 72 -4.14 7.08 16.80
CA GLY A 72 -3.96 6.73 18.21
C GLY A 72 -4.33 5.27 18.51
N GLY A 73 -3.40 4.51 19.08
CA GLY A 73 -3.59 3.14 19.58
C GLY A 73 -3.44 3.04 21.11
N PRO A 74 -3.40 1.83 21.69
CA PRO A 74 -3.58 0.51 21.07
C PRO A 74 -5.06 0.13 20.89
N SER A 75 -5.33 -1.00 20.21
CA SER A 75 -6.68 -1.48 19.91
C SER A 75 -7.50 -0.40 19.17
N THR A 76 -8.76 -0.15 19.55
CA THR A 76 -9.55 0.96 19.00
C THR A 76 -8.82 2.31 19.15
N GLY A 77 -8.14 2.48 20.28
CA GLY A 77 -7.34 3.64 20.62
C GLY A 77 -8.12 4.95 20.53
N LEU A 78 -7.55 5.92 19.83
CA LEU A 78 -8.12 7.25 19.58
C LEU A 78 -8.26 7.43 18.06
N PRO A 79 -9.39 7.00 17.46
CA PRO A 79 -9.56 6.96 16.00
C PRO A 79 -9.35 8.29 15.27
N THR A 80 -9.54 9.41 15.96
CA THR A 80 -9.48 10.78 15.44
C THR A 80 -8.30 11.59 16.00
N ARG A 81 -7.29 10.90 16.54
CA ARG A 81 -6.07 11.53 17.07
C ARG A 81 -4.85 10.97 16.38
N VAL A 82 -3.92 11.87 16.09
CA VAL A 82 -2.61 11.54 15.55
C VAL A 82 -1.76 10.75 16.53
N GLN A 83 -1.13 9.70 16.02
CA GLN A 83 0.00 9.01 16.63
C GLN A 83 0.79 8.33 15.52
N GLN A 84 2.10 8.23 15.67
CA GLN A 84 2.99 7.51 14.76
C GLN A 84 3.49 6.21 15.43
N GLY A 85 2.54 5.40 15.90
CA GLY A 85 2.80 4.24 16.78
C GLY A 85 3.10 2.93 16.04
N ASP A 86 2.75 2.84 14.76
CA ASP A 86 2.69 1.56 14.03
C ASP A 86 4.04 1.20 13.37
N ILE A 87 5.11 1.98 13.61
CA ILE A 87 6.46 1.77 13.06
C ILE A 87 6.95 0.32 13.29
N ASN A 88 6.77 -0.20 14.52
CA ASN A 88 7.18 -1.56 14.83
C ASN A 88 6.23 -2.61 14.22
N GLN A 89 4.95 -2.27 14.05
CA GLN A 89 3.97 -3.16 13.42
C GLN A 89 4.32 -3.36 11.94
N VAL A 90 4.65 -2.31 11.19
CA VAL A 90 5.04 -2.46 9.78
C VAL A 90 6.47 -2.98 9.57
N LYS A 91 7.33 -2.87 10.59
CA LYS A 91 8.65 -3.52 10.60
C LYS A 91 8.52 -5.04 10.69
N ALA A 92 7.56 -5.53 11.48
CA ALA A 92 7.28 -6.95 11.67
C ALA A 92 5.76 -7.26 11.59
N PRO A 93 5.12 -7.09 10.41
CA PRO A 93 3.66 -7.14 10.26
C PRO A 93 3.09 -8.56 10.25
N THR A 94 3.93 -9.59 10.24
CA THR A 94 3.52 -10.98 10.26
C THR A 94 4.57 -11.85 10.94
N HIS A 95 4.26 -13.13 11.10
CA HIS A 95 5.16 -14.13 11.67
C HIS A 95 6.19 -14.62 10.63
N GLY A 96 7.32 -15.12 11.10
CA GLY A 96 8.41 -15.65 10.25
C GLY A 96 9.46 -14.60 9.86
N ASP A 97 10.33 -14.98 8.93
CA ASP A 97 11.49 -14.21 8.50
C ASP A 97 11.28 -13.57 7.13
N PHE A 98 11.37 -12.25 7.07
CA PHE A 98 11.23 -11.46 5.85
C PHE A 98 11.94 -10.10 6.01
N LYS A 99 12.00 -9.30 4.93
CA LYS A 99 12.58 -7.96 4.95
C LYS A 99 11.54 -6.93 4.49
N SER A 100 10.74 -6.43 5.44
CA SER A 100 9.72 -5.43 5.16
C SER A 100 10.34 -4.15 4.59
N ILE A 101 9.72 -3.64 3.52
CA ILE A 101 10.04 -2.32 2.95
C ILE A 101 8.91 -1.36 3.32
N THR A 102 9.29 -0.20 3.84
CA THR A 102 8.35 0.86 4.22
C THR A 102 8.89 2.20 3.77
N VAL A 103 8.03 3.01 3.18
CA VAL A 103 8.26 4.44 2.93
C VAL A 103 7.31 5.26 3.81
N CYS A 104 7.74 6.44 4.23
CA CYS A 104 6.96 7.32 5.10
C CYS A 104 6.76 8.66 4.39
N ALA A 105 5.52 9.12 4.32
CA ALA A 105 5.17 10.44 3.82
C ALA A 105 4.96 11.40 5.01
N SER A 106 5.63 12.55 4.97
CA SER A 106 5.54 13.63 5.96
C SER A 106 4.78 14.86 5.46
N THR A 107 4.52 14.94 4.14
CA THR A 107 3.76 16.04 3.51
C THR A 107 2.74 15.51 2.49
N LEU A 108 1.80 16.36 2.07
CA LEU A 108 0.85 16.04 1.00
C LEU A 108 1.55 15.72 -0.34
N GLU A 109 2.70 16.34 -0.59
CA GLU A 109 3.52 16.11 -1.78
C GLU A 109 4.15 14.72 -1.71
N GLU A 110 4.68 14.36 -0.54
CA GLU A 110 5.25 13.05 -0.30
C GLU A 110 4.19 11.94 -0.34
N CYS A 111 2.94 12.20 0.06
CA CYS A 111 1.86 11.22 -0.12
C CYS A 111 1.71 10.80 -1.59
N TYR A 112 1.90 11.72 -2.52
CA TYR A 112 1.89 11.42 -3.95
C TYR A 112 3.17 10.68 -4.37
N THR A 113 4.34 11.26 -4.10
CA THR A 113 5.62 10.73 -4.61
C THR A 113 6.02 9.40 -3.97
N GLU A 114 5.80 9.23 -2.67
CA GLU A 114 6.09 7.98 -1.96
C GLU A 114 5.12 6.87 -2.33
N THR A 115 3.86 7.18 -2.69
CA THR A 115 2.94 6.17 -3.24
C THR A 115 3.43 5.64 -4.59
N VAL A 116 3.88 6.53 -5.49
CA VAL A 116 4.49 6.13 -6.78
C VAL A 116 5.74 5.29 -6.54
N ARG A 117 6.61 5.74 -5.63
CA ARG A 117 7.82 5.01 -5.26
C ARG A 117 7.52 3.65 -4.66
N ALA A 118 6.51 3.52 -3.80
CA ALA A 118 6.09 2.26 -3.20
C ALA A 118 5.66 1.25 -4.25
N PHE A 119 4.91 1.65 -5.28
CA PHE A 119 4.58 0.76 -6.39
C PHE A 119 5.82 0.28 -7.15
N ASN A 120 6.77 1.17 -7.41
CA ASN A 120 8.01 0.80 -8.08
C ASN A 120 8.89 -0.13 -7.22
N LEU A 121 8.92 0.10 -5.90
CA LEU A 121 9.61 -0.79 -4.96
C LEU A 121 8.95 -2.16 -4.88
N ALA A 122 7.61 -2.20 -4.81
CA ALA A 122 6.84 -3.43 -4.77
C ALA A 122 7.12 -4.26 -6.03
N ASP A 123 6.98 -3.66 -7.22
CA ASP A 123 7.23 -4.35 -8.48
C ASP A 123 8.70 -4.77 -8.66
N ARG A 124 9.66 -3.97 -8.16
CA ARG A 124 11.09 -4.28 -8.27
C ARG A 124 11.52 -5.43 -7.36
N PHE A 125 11.01 -5.44 -6.13
CA PHE A 125 11.40 -6.39 -5.10
C PHE A 125 10.40 -7.53 -4.90
N MET A 126 9.34 -7.57 -5.71
CA MET A 126 8.30 -8.60 -5.72
C MET A 126 7.80 -8.91 -4.31
N GLN A 127 7.39 -7.88 -3.57
CA GLN A 127 6.93 -8.04 -2.19
C GLN A 127 5.96 -6.93 -1.77
N PRO A 128 5.21 -7.11 -0.67
CA PRO A 128 4.45 -6.05 -0.03
C PRO A 128 5.33 -4.85 0.36
N VAL A 129 4.84 -3.63 0.10
CA VAL A 129 5.49 -2.37 0.50
C VAL A 129 4.49 -1.49 1.25
N PHE A 130 4.89 -1.01 2.41
CA PHE A 130 4.08 -0.10 3.22
C PHE A 130 4.31 1.36 2.84
N VAL A 131 3.23 2.13 2.82
CA VAL A 131 3.26 3.59 2.82
C VAL A 131 2.68 4.06 4.15
N LEU A 132 3.52 4.61 5.01
CA LEU A 132 3.11 5.22 6.26
C LEU A 132 2.81 6.69 6.07
N LEU A 133 1.69 7.11 6.66
CA LEU A 133 1.36 8.49 6.98
C LEU A 133 0.57 8.49 8.28
N ASP A 134 0.30 9.65 8.86
CA ASP A 134 -0.47 9.75 10.09
C ASP A 134 -1.84 10.39 9.86
N GLU A 135 -2.68 10.31 10.88
CA GLU A 135 -4.04 10.85 10.89
C GLU A 135 -4.09 12.35 10.56
N THR A 136 -3.04 13.12 10.92
CA THR A 136 -3.00 14.55 10.57
C THR A 136 -2.85 14.73 9.07
N ILE A 137 -1.88 14.04 8.45
CA ILE A 137 -1.67 14.11 7.00
C ILE A 137 -2.86 13.50 6.25
N GLY A 138 -3.41 12.39 6.75
CA GLY A 138 -4.55 11.69 6.15
C GLY A 138 -5.82 12.52 6.03
N HIS A 139 -6.02 13.51 6.90
CA HIS A 139 -7.13 14.47 6.86
C HIS A 139 -6.73 15.86 6.35
N MET A 140 -5.46 16.09 6.05
CA MET A 140 -4.98 17.39 5.62
C MET A 140 -5.46 17.73 4.21
N SER A 141 -5.82 18.99 4.01
CA SER A 141 -6.05 19.57 2.68
C SER A 141 -5.20 20.82 2.56
N GLY A 142 -4.45 20.93 1.46
CA GLY A 142 -3.48 22.00 1.28
C GLY A 142 -2.96 22.05 -0.14
N LYS A 143 -2.15 23.06 -0.43
CA LYS A 143 -1.43 23.14 -1.70
C LYS A 143 -0.27 22.14 -1.69
N ALA A 144 -0.07 21.46 -2.80
CA ALA A 144 1.01 20.53 -3.02
C ALA A 144 1.66 20.84 -4.37
N THR A 145 2.98 20.90 -4.40
CA THR A 145 3.76 20.98 -5.65
C THR A 145 4.03 19.58 -6.15
N LEU A 146 3.25 19.13 -7.14
CA LEU A 146 3.39 17.80 -7.70
C LEU A 146 4.40 17.78 -8.87
N PRO A 147 5.12 16.67 -9.06
CA PRO A 147 5.93 16.48 -10.27
C PRO A 147 5.04 16.47 -11.53
N ASP A 148 5.66 16.80 -12.66
CA ASP A 148 5.00 16.71 -13.96
C ASP A 148 4.56 15.26 -14.27
N LEU A 149 3.40 15.12 -14.93
CA LEU A 149 2.79 13.82 -15.19
C LEU A 149 3.63 12.95 -16.14
N GLU A 150 4.29 13.54 -17.15
CA GLU A 150 5.20 12.79 -18.01
C GLU A 150 6.43 12.34 -17.23
N GLY A 151 6.96 13.22 -16.36
CA GLY A 151 8.03 12.87 -15.43
C GLY A 151 7.68 11.66 -14.56
N VAL A 152 6.47 11.65 -14.00
CA VAL A 152 5.96 10.52 -13.20
C VAL A 152 5.85 9.25 -14.04
N LYS A 153 5.25 9.32 -15.24
CA LYS A 153 5.09 8.16 -16.14
C LYS A 153 6.45 7.55 -16.50
N ASN A 154 7.44 8.39 -16.79
CA ASN A 154 8.79 7.96 -17.13
C ASN A 154 9.53 7.33 -15.93
N SER A 155 9.12 7.65 -14.70
CA SER A 155 9.68 7.06 -13.48
C SER A 155 9.09 5.68 -13.13
N ILE A 156 8.04 5.24 -13.81
CA ILE A 156 7.38 3.96 -13.52
C ILE A 156 8.30 2.79 -13.89
N VAL A 157 8.55 1.91 -12.92
CA VAL A 157 9.31 0.66 -13.12
C VAL A 157 8.32 -0.51 -13.08
N PRO A 158 7.91 -1.05 -14.24
CA PRO A 158 6.97 -2.17 -14.28
C PRO A 158 7.63 -3.47 -13.78
N ARG A 159 6.79 -4.44 -13.42
CA ARG A 159 7.23 -5.80 -13.12
C ARG A 159 7.96 -6.39 -14.31
N ARG A 160 8.99 -7.19 -14.01
CA ARG A 160 9.69 -7.95 -15.04
C ARG A 160 8.75 -9.00 -15.63
N VAL A 161 8.75 -9.10 -16.94
CA VAL A 161 8.03 -10.14 -17.67
C VAL A 161 9.04 -11.22 -18.03
N PHE A 162 8.68 -12.48 -17.79
CA PHE A 162 9.49 -13.59 -18.25
C PHE A 162 9.34 -13.72 -19.78
N GLU A 163 10.44 -13.60 -20.51
CA GLU A 163 10.49 -13.68 -21.98
C GLU A 163 11.02 -15.05 -22.48
N GLY A 164 11.29 -15.99 -21.59
CA GLY A 164 11.73 -17.35 -21.94
C GLY A 164 10.61 -18.23 -22.47
N ASP A 165 10.95 -19.44 -22.94
CA ASP A 165 9.95 -20.45 -23.29
C ASP A 165 9.23 -20.90 -22.01
N ALA A 166 7.91 -21.08 -22.06
CA ALA A 166 7.12 -21.54 -20.91
C ALA A 166 7.53 -22.94 -20.41
N LYS A 167 8.36 -23.66 -21.19
CA LYS A 167 8.93 -24.96 -20.85
C LYS A 167 10.25 -24.87 -20.07
N ASP A 168 10.90 -23.71 -20.05
CA ASP A 168 12.14 -23.43 -19.30
C ASP A 168 11.83 -22.94 -17.88
#